data_AF-A0A232EUZ6-F1
#
_entry.id   AF-A0A232EUZ6-F1
#
_cell.length_a   1.000
_cell.length_b   1.000
_cell.length_c   1.000
_cell.angle_alpha   90.00
_cell.angle_beta   90.00
_cell.angle_gamma   90.00
#
_symmetry.space_group_name_H-M   'P 1'
#
loop_
_entity.id
_entity.type
_entity.pdbx_description
1 polymer ?
#
loop_
_entity_poly.entity_id
_entity_poly.type
_entity_poly.pdbx_seq_one_letter_code
_entity_poly.pdbx_strand_id
1 'polypeptide(L)'
;MFRLVGDEVFQFGETKFLIRVDPIPGLRYSYTLWVNGKSFKNFIQSQSKILETWSTHVGQNEYRIILDKNTQIVWVNGEQVEVESEFVDGGAEILFAIGEVPAVIRSCSSGQKDVGIKYSLFVNDVEITEQNLEGALADE
;
A
#
# COMPACT_ATOMS: atom_id res chain seq x y z
N MET A 1 -28.88 -3.93 -24.34
CA MET A 1 -28.24 -2.71 -24.88
C MET A 1 -27.10 -2.37 -23.95
N PHE A 2 -25.85 -2.55 -24.38
CA PHE A 2 -24.68 -2.20 -23.55
C PHE A 2 -24.59 -0.68 -23.43
N ARG A 3 -24.67 -0.17 -22.19
CA ARG A 3 -24.41 1.24 -21.90
C ARG A 3 -22.97 1.32 -21.39
N LEU A 4 -22.13 2.03 -22.13
CA LEU A 4 -20.72 2.29 -21.75
C LEU A 4 -20.59 3.29 -20.59
N VAL A 5 -21.67 4.02 -20.26
CA VAL A 5 -21.73 5.04 -19.22
C VAL A 5 -22.66 4.56 -18.12
N GLY A 6 -22.25 4.77 -16.87
CA GLY A 6 -23.05 4.42 -15.70
C GLY A 6 -22.20 3.93 -14.53
N ASP A 7 -22.91 3.36 -13.57
CA ASP A 7 -22.39 2.88 -12.30
C ASP A 7 -22.42 1.36 -12.29
N GLU A 8 -21.26 0.73 -12.08
CA GLU A 8 -21.14 -0.70 -11.84
C GLU A 8 -20.76 -0.94 -10.37
N VAL A 9 -21.67 -1.57 -9.64
CA VAL A 9 -21.52 -1.85 -8.21
C VAL A 9 -21.18 -3.31 -8.01
N PHE A 10 -20.10 -3.58 -7.30
CA PHE A 10 -19.70 -4.94 -6.94
C PHE A 10 -19.18 -4.98 -5.50
N GLN A 11 -18.99 -6.19 -4.99
CA GLN A 11 -18.56 -6.42 -3.62
C GLN A 11 -17.44 -7.45 -3.61
N PHE A 12 -16.40 -7.19 -2.82
CA PHE A 12 -15.32 -8.13 -2.54
C PHE A 12 -15.15 -8.25 -1.03
N GLY A 13 -15.41 -9.45 -0.49
CA GLY A 13 -15.57 -9.64 0.95
C GLY A 13 -16.70 -8.78 1.50
N GLU A 14 -16.43 -8.00 2.54
CA GLU A 14 -17.37 -7.03 3.12
C GLU A 14 -17.26 -5.63 2.50
N THR A 15 -16.33 -5.42 1.57
CA THR A 15 -16.08 -4.11 0.97
C THR A 15 -16.92 -3.91 -0.28
N LYS A 16 -17.67 -2.81 -0.31
CA LYS A 16 -18.46 -2.38 -1.47
C LYS A 16 -17.64 -1.47 -2.38
N PHE A 17 -17.65 -1.77 -3.67
CA PHE A 17 -17.00 -0.99 -4.71
C PHE A 17 -18.02 -0.44 -5.69
N LEU A 18 -17.70 0.72 -6.26
CA LEU A 18 -18.45 1.31 -7.36
C LEU A 18 -17.43 1.81 -8.39
N ILE A 19 -17.48 1.27 -9.61
CA ILE A 19 -16.82 1.86 -10.77
C ILE A 19 -17.84 2.74 -11.47
N ARG A 20 -17.53 4.02 -11.59
CA ARG A 20 -18.30 4.97 -12.40
C ARG A 20 -17.57 5.27 -13.69
N VAL A 21 -18.29 5.17 -14.80
CA VAL A 21 -17.81 5.55 -16.14
C VAL A 21 -18.56 6.80 -16.59
N ASP A 22 -17.85 7.92 -16.70
CA ASP A 22 -18.40 9.21 -17.13
C ASP A 22 -17.89 9.57 -18.54
N PRO A 23 -18.73 10.11 -19.44
CA PRO A 23 -18.28 10.58 -20.74
C PRO A 23 -17.54 11.92 -20.60
N ILE A 24 -16.41 12.06 -21.29
CA ILE A 24 -15.64 13.31 -21.36
C ILE A 24 -15.45 13.75 -22.83
N PRO A 25 -15.16 15.04 -23.10
CA PRO A 25 -15.02 15.54 -24.47
C PRO A 25 -14.01 14.75 -25.32
N GLY A 26 -14.36 14.57 -26.60
CA GLY A 26 -13.53 13.87 -27.58
C GLY A 26 -13.79 12.36 -27.68
N LEU A 27 -15.02 11.89 -27.39
CA LEU A 27 -15.38 10.46 -27.41
C LEU A 27 -14.51 9.60 -26.47
N ARG A 28 -14.18 10.16 -25.31
CA ARG A 28 -13.38 9.50 -24.27
C ARG A 28 -14.23 9.28 -23.02
N TYR A 29 -13.71 8.49 -22.10
CA TYR A 29 -14.36 8.16 -20.84
C TYR A 29 -13.39 8.35 -19.68
N SER A 30 -13.89 8.81 -18.55
CA SER A 30 -13.16 8.79 -17.27
C SER A 30 -13.72 7.69 -16.38
N TYR A 31 -12.84 7.07 -15.60
CA TYR A 31 -13.17 5.97 -14.70
C TYR A 31 -12.88 6.40 -13.27
N THR A 32 -13.91 6.42 -12.43
CA THR A 32 -13.74 6.74 -11.01
C THR A 32 -14.06 5.51 -10.18
N LEU A 33 -13.14 5.09 -9.31
CA LEU A 33 -13.39 4.05 -8.33
C LEU A 33 -13.82 4.67 -6.99
N TRP A 34 -14.86 4.10 -6.40
CA TRP A 34 -15.29 4.39 -5.03
C TRP A 34 -15.21 3.12 -4.19
N VAL A 35 -14.72 3.26 -2.96
CA VAL A 35 -14.57 2.18 -1.98
C VAL A 35 -15.34 2.55 -0.73
N ASN A 36 -16.37 1.78 -0.38
CA ASN A 36 -17.30 2.06 0.73
C ASN A 36 -17.82 3.50 0.73
N GLY A 37 -18.16 4.03 -0.45
CA GLY A 37 -18.68 5.39 -0.62
C GLY A 37 -17.63 6.51 -0.51
N LYS A 38 -16.34 6.20 -0.39
CA LYS A 38 -15.23 7.17 -0.49
C LYS A 38 -14.61 7.10 -1.87
N SER A 39 -14.16 8.23 -2.43
CA SER A 39 -13.35 8.21 -3.66
C SER A 39 -12.07 7.41 -3.43
N PHE A 40 -11.54 6.81 -4.49
CA PHE A 40 -10.30 6.05 -4.43
C PHE A 40 -9.14 6.87 -3.82
N LYS A 41 -9.00 8.13 -4.23
CA LYS A 41 -8.03 9.07 -3.64
C LYS A 41 -8.16 9.18 -2.12
N ASN A 42 -9.38 9.43 -1.61
CA ASN A 42 -9.61 9.55 -0.16
C ASN A 42 -9.40 8.22 0.57
N PHE A 43 -9.75 7.11 -0.09
CA PHE A 43 -9.48 5.77 0.44
C PHE A 43 -7.98 5.56 0.61
N ILE A 44 -7.19 5.76 -0.44
CA ILE A 44 -5.73 5.63 -0.43
C ILE A 44 -5.09 6.53 0.64
N GLN A 45 -5.48 7.80 0.72
CA GLN A 45 -4.99 8.72 1.76
C GLN A 45 -5.33 8.27 3.18
N SER A 46 -6.46 7.57 3.37
CA SER A 46 -6.81 7.01 4.67
C SER A 46 -6.00 5.74 4.98
N GLN A 47 -5.76 4.89 3.98
CA GLN A 47 -4.97 3.68 4.13
C GLN A 47 -3.50 3.99 4.39
N SER A 48 -2.89 4.98 3.72
CA SER A 48 -1.47 5.33 3.91
C SER A 48 -1.12 5.84 5.30
N LYS A 49 -2.12 6.28 6.09
CA LYS A 49 -1.93 6.66 7.49
C LYS A 49 -1.69 5.47 8.40
N ILE A 50 -2.28 4.33 8.08
CA ILE A 50 -2.24 3.11 8.91
C ILE A 50 -1.39 2.00 8.29
N LEU A 51 -1.23 2.00 6.97
CA LEU A 51 -0.42 1.07 6.22
C LEU A 51 0.80 1.77 5.62
N GLU A 52 1.94 1.10 5.67
CA GLU A 52 3.10 1.42 4.85
C GLU A 52 3.22 0.35 3.76
N THR A 53 3.57 0.73 2.53
CA THR A 53 3.59 -0.22 1.41
C THR A 53 4.79 0.00 0.52
N TRP A 54 5.48 -1.09 0.23
CA TRP A 54 6.61 -1.12 -0.70
C TRP A 54 6.34 -2.10 -1.84
N SER A 55 6.91 -1.80 -2.99
CA SER A 55 7.06 -2.76 -4.09
C SER A 55 8.55 -2.92 -4.35
N THR A 56 9.00 -4.15 -4.62
CA THR A 56 10.41 -4.43 -4.90
C THR A 56 10.55 -5.67 -5.75
N HIS A 57 11.72 -5.82 -6.36
CA HIS A 57 12.10 -7.01 -7.11
C HIS A 57 13.15 -7.80 -6.33
N VAL A 58 12.90 -9.08 -6.13
CA VAL A 58 13.90 -10.02 -5.61
C VAL A 58 14.12 -11.10 -6.67
N GLY A 59 15.29 -11.05 -7.30
CA GLY A 59 15.57 -11.85 -8.49
C GLY A 59 14.70 -11.41 -9.67
N GLN A 60 13.86 -12.32 -10.18
CA GLN A 60 12.93 -12.04 -11.29
C GLN A 60 11.47 -11.81 -10.81
N ASN A 61 11.23 -11.91 -9.51
CA ASN A 61 9.90 -11.84 -8.94
C ASN A 61 9.65 -10.45 -8.34
N GLU A 62 8.47 -9.91 -8.61
CA GLU A 62 7.96 -8.72 -7.96
C GLU A 62 7.28 -9.10 -6.64
N TYR A 63 7.53 -8.32 -5.60
CA TYR A 63 6.94 -8.48 -4.28
C TYR A 63 6.29 -7.19 -3.82
N ARG A 64 5.11 -7.33 -3.22
CA ARG A 64 4.44 -6.26 -2.47
C ARG A 64 4.52 -6.56 -0.98
N ILE A 65 5.08 -5.61 -0.24
CA ILE A 65 5.24 -5.68 1.20
C ILE A 65 4.34 -4.63 1.83
N ILE A 66 3.54 -5.02 2.81
CA ILE A 66 2.65 -4.11 3.54
C ILE A 66 2.95 -4.26 5.03
N LEU A 67 3.12 -3.15 5.72
CA LEU A 67 3.18 -3.08 7.18
C LEU A 67 1.94 -2.35 7.69
N ASP A 68 1.23 -2.94 8.65
CA ASP A 68 0.27 -2.21 9.47
C ASP A 68 1.01 -1.55 10.64
N LYS A 69 1.05 -0.22 10.63
CA LYS A 69 1.81 0.60 11.59
C LYS A 69 1.28 0.47 13.02
N ASN A 70 0.03 0.02 13.21
CA ASN A 70 -0.58 -0.13 14.52
C ASN A 70 -0.40 -1.54 15.08
N THR A 71 -0.63 -2.56 14.25
CA THR A 71 -0.57 -3.96 14.68
C THR A 71 0.81 -4.60 14.52
N GLN A 72 1.70 -3.94 13.76
CA GLN A 72 3.03 -4.45 13.36
C GLN A 72 2.97 -5.77 12.57
N ILE A 73 1.81 -6.10 12.00
CA ILE A 73 1.64 -7.23 11.10
C ILE A 73 2.24 -6.87 9.74
N VAL A 74 2.97 -7.83 9.16
CA VAL A 74 3.57 -7.73 7.83
C VAL A 74 2.88 -8.70 6.88
N TRP A 75 2.56 -8.23 5.68
CA TRP A 75 2.09 -9.06 4.57
C TRP A 75 3.08 -9.01 3.41
N VAL A 76 3.31 -10.17 2.79
CA VAL A 76 4.06 -10.32 1.55
C VAL A 76 3.12 -10.93 0.53
N ASN A 77 2.88 -10.23 -0.59
CA ASN A 77 1.97 -10.66 -1.66
C ASN A 77 0.54 -11.03 -1.17
N GLY A 78 0.07 -10.36 -0.12
CA GLY A 78 -1.26 -10.56 0.45
C GLY A 78 -1.34 -11.66 1.52
N GLU A 79 -0.25 -12.39 1.77
CA GLU A 79 -0.16 -13.39 2.83
C GLU A 79 0.55 -12.80 4.04
N GLN A 80 -0.02 -13.03 5.24
CA GLN A 80 0.63 -12.62 6.48
C GLN A 80 1.86 -13.50 6.71
N VAL A 81 2.99 -12.88 7.02
CA VAL A 81 4.25 -13.58 7.34
C VAL A 81 4.53 -13.55 8.84
N GLU A 82 5.30 -14.54 9.29
CA GLU A 82 5.87 -14.53 10.63
C GLU A 82 7.00 -13.49 10.71
N VAL A 83 7.08 -12.81 11.85
CA VAL A 83 8.04 -11.72 12.08
C VAL A 83 8.68 -11.85 13.45
N GLU A 84 9.93 -11.42 13.56
CA GLU A 84 10.62 -11.25 14.84
C GLU A 84 10.89 -9.76 15.07
N SER A 85 10.58 -9.26 16.27
CA SER A 85 10.73 -7.84 16.60
C SER A 85 11.86 -7.63 17.60
N GLU A 86 12.79 -6.72 17.27
CA GLU A 86 13.91 -6.34 18.12
C GLU A 86 13.88 -4.84 18.41
N PHE A 87 14.13 -4.45 19.66
CA PHE A 87 14.31 -3.05 20.03
C PHE A 87 15.80 -2.68 19.96
N VAL A 88 16.10 -1.66 19.16
CA VAL A 88 17.47 -1.18 18.93
C VAL A 88 17.61 0.27 19.41
N ASP A 89 18.84 0.75 19.55
CA ASP A 89 19.06 2.15 19.91
C ASP A 89 18.54 3.08 18.80
N GLY A 90 17.52 3.87 19.13
CA GLY A 90 16.85 4.77 18.18
C GLY A 90 15.59 4.22 17.49
N GLY A 91 15.14 3.00 17.80
CA GLY A 91 13.95 2.45 17.15
C GLY A 91 13.64 0.97 17.41
N ALA A 92 12.96 0.36 16.44
CA ALA A 92 12.69 -1.08 16.43
C ALA A 92 12.89 -1.65 15.02
N GLU A 93 13.34 -2.89 14.96
CA GLU A 93 13.50 -3.68 13.74
C GLU A 93 12.46 -4.80 13.72
N ILE A 94 11.85 -5.01 12.55
CA ILE A 94 10.93 -6.12 12.27
C ILE A 94 11.60 -6.99 11.22
N LEU A 95 12.03 -8.18 11.61
CA LEU A 95 12.77 -9.13 10.81
C LEU A 95 11.81 -10.15 10.18
N PHE A 96 11.94 -10.40 8.89
CA PHE A 96 11.13 -11.36 8.15
C PHE A 96 11.86 -11.79 6.86
N ALA A 97 11.22 -12.65 6.06
CA ALA A 97 11.76 -13.08 4.77
C ALA A 97 10.83 -12.70 3.61
N ILE A 98 11.43 -12.36 2.47
CA ILE A 98 10.75 -12.18 1.19
C ILE A 98 11.23 -13.31 0.27
N GLY A 99 10.41 -14.36 0.14
CA GLY A 99 10.88 -15.63 -0.40
C GLY A 99 11.94 -16.22 0.53
N GLU A 100 13.15 -16.45 0.02
CA GLU A 100 14.30 -16.96 0.78
C GLU A 100 15.26 -15.85 1.23
N VAL A 101 14.92 -14.58 1.00
CA VAL A 101 15.82 -13.44 1.21
C VAL A 101 15.46 -12.72 2.51
N PRO A 102 16.42 -12.48 3.42
CA PRO A 102 16.18 -11.74 4.65
C PRO A 102 15.82 -10.28 4.35
N ALA A 103 14.81 -9.79 5.06
CA ALA A 103 14.33 -8.42 4.98
C ALA A 103 14.12 -7.87 6.40
N VAL A 104 14.28 -6.55 6.53
CA VAL A 104 14.05 -5.84 7.78
C VAL A 104 13.27 -4.57 7.52
N ILE A 105 12.22 -4.33 8.31
CA ILE A 105 11.63 -3.01 8.40
C ILE A 105 12.19 -2.33 9.64
N ARG A 106 12.82 -1.18 9.44
CA ARG A 106 13.33 -0.33 10.52
C ARG A 106 12.35 0.79 10.79
N SER A 107 12.00 0.96 12.05
CA SER A 107 11.24 2.11 12.54
C SER A 107 12.16 3.05 13.28
N CYS A 108 12.11 4.34 12.95
CA CYS A 108 12.87 5.37 13.67
C CYS A 108 11.93 6.50 14.07
N SER A 109 12.11 7.02 15.29
CA SER A 109 11.47 8.26 15.69
C SER A 109 12.02 9.39 14.81
N SER A 110 11.15 10.11 14.11
CA SER A 110 11.57 11.23 13.26
C SER A 110 12.11 12.43 14.05
N GLY A 111 11.99 12.43 15.39
CA GLY A 111 12.37 13.54 16.27
C GLY A 111 11.50 14.80 16.11
N GLN A 112 10.64 14.85 15.09
CA GLN A 112 9.68 15.93 14.84
C GLN A 112 8.29 15.48 15.27
N LYS A 113 7.63 16.30 16.11
CA LYS A 113 6.31 15.98 16.68
C LYS A 113 5.25 15.71 15.62
N ASP A 114 5.39 16.30 14.43
CA ASP A 114 4.37 16.27 13.37
C ASP A 114 4.61 15.19 12.30
N VAL A 115 5.79 14.56 12.25
CA VAL A 115 6.16 13.57 11.21
C VAL A 115 5.94 12.13 11.68
N GLY A 116 5.97 11.88 13.00
CA GLY A 116 5.68 10.56 13.57
C GLY A 116 6.83 9.55 13.42
N ILE A 117 6.51 8.26 13.40
CA ILE A 117 7.48 7.17 13.21
C ILE A 117 7.68 6.97 11.70
N LYS A 118 8.93 7.03 11.24
CA LYS A 118 9.29 6.66 9.87
C LYS A 118 9.59 5.18 9.81
N TYR A 119 9.06 4.51 8.79
CA TYR A 119 9.36 3.12 8.46
C TYR A 119 10.16 3.05 7.16
N SER A 120 11.25 2.28 7.14
CA SER A 120 12.07 2.01 5.96
C SER A 120 12.27 0.50 5.81
N LEU A 121 12.01 -0.03 4.62
CA LEU A 121 12.24 -1.43 4.28
C LEU A 121 13.66 -1.61 3.73
N PHE A 122 14.35 -2.65 4.19
CA PHE A 122 15.63 -3.09 3.66
C PHE A 122 15.54 -4.55 3.23
N VAL A 123 16.12 -4.88 2.08
CA VAL A 123 16.24 -6.25 1.57
C VAL A 123 17.71 -6.50 1.27
N ASN A 124 18.33 -7.50 1.89
CA ASN A 124 19.80 -7.69 1.86
C ASN A 124 20.58 -6.39 2.17
N ASP A 125 20.19 -5.68 3.22
CA ASP A 125 20.77 -4.40 3.66
C ASP A 125 20.65 -3.22 2.67
N VAL A 126 19.89 -3.38 1.58
CA VAL A 126 19.60 -2.30 0.62
C VAL A 126 18.23 -1.70 0.92
N GLU A 127 18.17 -0.38 1.14
CA GLU A 127 16.90 0.34 1.36
C GLU A 127 16.04 0.34 0.10
N ILE A 128 14.77 -0.02 0.25
CA ILE A 128 13.76 0.03 -0.81
C ILE A 128 13.00 1.35 -0.72
N THR A 129 13.07 2.13 -1.80
CA THR A 129 12.46 3.47 -1.88
C THR A 129 11.15 3.51 -2.67
N GLU A 130 10.81 2.42 -3.37
CA GLU A 130 9.61 2.36 -4.20
C GLU A 130 8.35 2.13 -3.33
N GLN A 131 7.53 3.17 -3.20
CA GLN A 131 6.24 3.17 -2.52
C GLN A 131 5.11 3.17 -3.56
N ASN A 132 4.14 2.26 -3.42
CA ASN A 132 3.11 2.04 -4.45
C ASN A 132 1.69 2.33 -3.97
N LEU A 133 1.46 3.50 -3.39
CA LEU A 133 0.11 3.95 -3.05
C LEU A 133 -0.29 5.28 -3.72
N GLU A 134 0.66 6.16 -4.05
CA GLU A 134 0.35 7.47 -4.68
C GLU A 134 0.57 7.50 -6.21
N GLY A 135 1.36 6.59 -6.77
CA GLY A 135 1.63 6.53 -8.22
C GLY A 135 0.38 6.33 -9.09
N ALA A 136 -0.72 5.83 -8.51
CA ALA A 136 -2.01 5.67 -9.19
C ALA A 136 -2.83 6.97 -9.32
N LEU A 137 -2.42 8.06 -8.67
CA LEU A 137 -3.13 9.36 -8.68
C LEU A 137 -2.47 10.41 -9.58
N ALA A 138 -1.33 10.10 -10.21
CA ALA A 138 -0.56 11.05 -11.00
C ALA A 138 -1.10 11.24 -12.44
N ASP A 139 -2.06 10.41 -12.87
CA ASP A 139 -2.62 10.40 -14.23
C ASP A 139 -4.15 10.70 -14.29
N GLU A 140 -4.71 11.41 -13.30
CA GLU A 140 -6.10 11.95 -13.35
C GLU A 140 -6.16 13.39 -13.90
#